data_AF-A0A925W473-F1
#
_entry.id   AF-A0A925W473-F1
#
_cell.length_a   1.000
_cell.length_b   1.000
_cell.length_c   1.000
_cell.angle_alpha   90.00
_cell.angle_beta   90.00
_cell.angle_gamma   90.00
#
_symmetry.space_group_name_H-M   'P 1'
#
loop_
_entity.id
_entity.type
_entity.pdbx_description
1 polymer ?
#
loop_
_entity_poly.entity_id
_entity_poly.type
_entity_poly.pdbx_seq_one_letter_code
_entity_poly.pdbx_strand_id
1 'polypeptide(L)' 'LRERVYARIAAGTYGRCAPCGAAISPARLDALPAADTCITCASTRRHPRSSR' A
#
# COMPACT_ATOMS: atom_id res chain seq x y z
N LEU A 1 27.37 12.44 8.45
CA LEU A 1 26.36 11.50 9.00
C LEU A 1 25.13 11.50 8.09
N ARG A 2 25.18 10.76 6.97
CA ARG A 2 24.18 10.73 5.88
C ARG A 2 23.39 9.41 5.85
N GLU A 3 23.37 8.68 6.97
CA GLU A 3 23.11 7.23 6.98
C GLU A 3 21.70 6.82 7.43
N ARG A 4 20.76 7.76 7.63
CA ARG A 4 19.39 7.44 8.08
C ARG A 4 18.35 7.29 6.96
N VAL A 5 18.72 7.55 5.71
CA VAL A 5 17.74 7.70 4.60
C VAL A 5 17.28 6.35 4.03
N TYR A 6 18.05 5.27 4.17
CA TYR A 6 17.79 4.00 3.47
C TYR A 6 16.89 2.98 4.19
N ALA A 7 16.49 3.23 5.44
CA ALA A 7 15.79 2.21 6.24
C ALA A 7 14.31 1.99 5.85
N ARG A 8 13.68 2.92 5.12
CA ARG A 8 12.23 2.84 4.82
C ARG A 8 11.91 2.19 3.48
N ILE A 9 12.90 2.01 2.60
CA ILE A 9 12.71 1.40 1.26
C ILE A 9 12.64 -0.13 1.36
N ALA A 10 13.32 -0.74 2.34
CA ALA A 10 13.60 -2.17 2.39
C ALA A 10 12.51 -3.04 3.05
N ALA A 11 11.40 -2.48 3.51
CA ALA A 11 10.40 -3.28 4.23
C ALA A 11 9.64 -4.26 3.33
N GLY A 12 9.72 -4.14 1.99
CA GLY A 12 9.09 -5.08 1.03
C GLY A 12 7.56 -5.17 1.08
N THR A 13 6.94 -4.43 2.01
CA THR A 13 5.49 -4.33 2.25
C THR A 13 4.90 -3.04 1.68
N TYR A 14 5.76 -2.13 1.20
CA TYR A 14 5.32 -0.92 0.51
C TYR A 14 4.55 -1.30 -0.74
N GLY A 15 3.35 -0.75 -0.87
CA GLY A 15 2.47 -1.07 -1.99
C GLY A 15 1.67 -2.35 -1.83
N ARG A 16 1.35 -2.80 -0.62
CA ARG A 16 0.31 -3.81 -0.38
C ARG A 16 -0.85 -3.25 0.43
N CYS A 17 -2.05 -3.61 0.02
CA CYS A 17 -3.29 -3.23 0.67
C CYS A 17 -3.43 -3.96 2.01
N ALA A 18 -3.56 -3.24 3.12
CA ALA A 18 -3.75 -3.82 4.44
C ALA A 18 -4.97 -4.77 4.55
N PRO A 19 -6.16 -4.43 4.01
CA PRO A 19 -7.35 -5.29 4.15
C PRO A 19 -7.42 -6.50 3.20
N CYS A 20 -6.87 -6.40 1.98
CA CYS A 20 -7.00 -7.49 0.99
C CYS A 20 -5.67 -8.09 0.54
N GLY A 21 -4.52 -7.55 0.96
CA GLY A 21 -3.18 -8.03 0.61
C GLY A 21 -2.76 -7.80 -0.84
N ALA A 22 -3.65 -7.23 -1.68
CA ALA A 22 -3.38 -6.94 -3.08
C ALA A 22 -2.33 -5.85 -3.26
N ALA A 23 -1.65 -5.84 -4.40
CA ALA A 23 -0.72 -4.77 -4.73
C ALA A 23 -1.47 -3.43 -4.90
N ILE A 24 -0.90 -2.36 -4.34
CA ILE A 24 -1.31 -0.98 -4.55
C ILE A 24 -0.58 -0.49 -5.80
N SER A 25 -1.33 0.02 -6.78
CA SER A 25 -0.76 0.48 -8.04
C SER A 25 0.33 1.53 -7.82
N PRO A 26 1.44 1.49 -8.56
CA PRO A 26 2.55 2.44 -8.40
C PRO A 26 2.10 3.89 -8.62
N ALA A 27 1.20 4.15 -9.57
CA ALA A 27 0.61 5.48 -9.77
C ALA A 27 -0.12 6.02 -8.52
N ARG A 28 -0.66 5.13 -7.67
CA ARG A 28 -1.30 5.51 -6.40
C ARG A 28 -0.28 5.80 -5.30
N LEU A 29 0.83 5.08 -5.30
CA LEU A 29 1.95 5.33 -4.39
C LEU A 29 2.76 6.56 -4.80
N ASP A 30 2.78 6.89 -6.10
CA ASP A 30 3.38 8.11 -6.63
C ASP A 30 2.55 9.34 -6.22
N ALA A 31 1.23 9.26 -6.36
CA ALA A 31 0.31 10.31 -5.92
C ALA A 31 0.17 10.40 -4.39
N LEU A 32 0.16 9.26 -3.69
CA LEU A 32 0.05 9.19 -2.24
C LEU A 32 0.94 8.06 -1.69
N PRO A 33 2.19 8.39 -1.30
CA PRO A 33 3.13 7.40 -0.77
C PRO A 33 2.67 6.72 0.51
N ALA A 34 1.80 7.37 1.29
CA ALA A 34 1.25 6.85 2.53
C ALA A 34 -0.05 6.03 2.31
N ALA A 35 -0.32 5.54 1.10
CA ALA A 35 -1.53 4.76 0.84
C ALA A 35 -1.39 3.33 1.40
N ASP A 36 -2.20 2.98 2.41
CA ASP A 36 -2.32 1.62 2.97
C ASP A 36 -3.42 0.76 2.31
N THR A 37 -4.16 1.31 1.35
CA THR A 37 -5.26 0.60 0.66
C THR A 37 -5.19 0.73 -0.86
N CYS A 38 -5.54 -0.36 -1.56
CA CYS A 38 -5.63 -0.36 -3.01
C CYS A 38 -6.81 0.50 -3.50
N ILE A 39 -6.76 0.88 -4.77
CA ILE A 39 -7.81 1.70 -5.39
C ILE A 39 -9.19 1.04 -5.30
N THR A 40 -9.25 -0.29 -5.40
CA THR A 40 -10.49 -1.07 -5.27
C THR A 40 -11.10 -0.99 -3.88
N CYS A 41 -10.30 -1.10 -2.81
CA CYS A 41 -10.80 -0.95 -1.43
C CYS A 41 -11.13 0.50 -1.10
N ALA A 42 -10.41 1.45 -1.70
CA ALA A 42 -10.69 2.88 -1.51
C ALA A 42 -11.94 3.35 -2.27
N SER A 43 -12.19 2.82 -3.48
CA SER A 43 -13.39 3.11 -4.28
C SER A 43 -14.63 2.44 -3.71
N THR A 44 -14.45 1.21 -3.23
CA THR A 44 -15.54 0.41 -2.69
C THR A 44 -15.42 0.43 -1.18
N ARG A 45 -16.02 1.43 -0.52
CA ARG A 45 -16.12 1.50 0.97
C ARG A 45 -16.73 0.24 1.62
N ARG A 46 -17.19 -0.73 0.82
CA ARG A 46 -17.63 -2.07 1.18
C ARG A 46 -16.79 -3.08 0.38
N HIS A 47 -15.61 -3.46 0.83
CA HIS A 47 -14.96 -4.63 0.26
C HIS A 47 -15.51 -5.88 0.98
N PRO A 48 -16.34 -6.71 0.34
CA PRO A 48 -16.80 -7.96 0.94
C PRO A 48 -15.65 -8.98 0.88
N ARG A 49 -14.84 -8.99 1.94
CA ARG A 49 -14.09 -10.15 2.45
C ARG A 49 -12.95 -10.66 1.55
N SER A 50 -11.72 -10.78 2.06
CA SER A 50 -11.34 -11.96 2.85
C SER A 50 -12.06 -13.24 2.42
N SER A 51 -11.92 -13.61 1.14
CA SER A 51 -12.25 -14.96 0.66
C SER A 51 -11.13 -15.93 1.05
N ARG A 52 -10.96 -16.14 2.36
CA ARG A 52 -10.53 -17.40 2.96
C ARG A 52 -11.01 -17.47 4.41
#